data_AF-A0A7X7JLU8-F1
#
_entry.id   AF-A0A7X7JLU8-F1
#
_cell.length_a   1.000
_cell.length_b   1.000
_cell.length_c   1.000
_cell.angle_alpha   90.00
_cell.angle_beta   90.00
_cell.angle_gamma   90.00
#
_symmetry.space_group_name_H-M   'P 1'
#
loop_
_entity.id
_entity.type
_entity.pdbx_description
1 polymer ?
#
loop_
_entity_poly.entity_id
_entity_poly.type
_entity_poly.pdbx_seq_one_letter_code
_entity_poly.pdbx_strand_id
1 'polypeptide(L)'
;MPTTTTPRHTRLAHPPRMRLTERDVAVVLAVYEYRVLRRDQIQRMFFTGKNTANERLKRLYHHGYLARRWLPVEYGQGSSQALYLLAERGAQLVAASVGVDRDAIDWKDAHNRVSSPFLEHLLMTNEVRLALTLAARHLGYAVERWLDEETLKAQAEGVDVTREDGTARRVPLVPDGYFSLDLGDRRAHFFLEIYRATEANRRWADKVRAYLRYAHSGR
;
A
#
# COMPACT_ATOMS: atom_id res chain seq x y z
N MET A 1 -17.69 24.07 -25.48
CA MET A 1 -16.46 23.25 -25.61
C MET A 1 -16.87 21.80 -25.62
N PRO A 2 -16.59 21.01 -26.67
CA PRO A 2 -16.97 19.61 -26.68
C PRO A 2 -16.18 18.90 -25.58
N THR A 3 -16.89 18.28 -24.62
CA THR A 3 -16.29 17.44 -23.58
C THR A 3 -15.78 16.17 -24.23
N THR A 4 -14.53 16.17 -24.70
CA THR A 4 -13.86 14.97 -25.19
C THR A 4 -13.77 13.96 -24.05
N THR A 5 -14.65 12.98 -24.05
CA THR A 5 -14.66 11.85 -23.11
C THR A 5 -13.32 11.17 -23.21
N THR A 6 -12.49 11.34 -22.19
CA THR A 6 -11.15 10.76 -22.19
C THR A 6 -11.25 9.28 -21.90
N PRO A 7 -10.60 8.41 -22.71
CA PRO A 7 -10.67 6.97 -22.51
C PRO A 7 -10.23 6.60 -21.10
N ARG A 8 -11.05 5.76 -20.46
CA ARG A 8 -10.82 5.35 -19.07
C ARG A 8 -9.57 4.46 -18.96
N HIS A 9 -9.39 3.54 -19.89
CA HIS A 9 -8.38 2.47 -19.84
C HIS A 9 -7.08 2.77 -20.61
N THR A 10 -7.09 3.79 -21.46
CA THR A 10 -5.98 4.07 -22.38
C THR A 10 -5.44 5.47 -22.13
N ARG A 11 -4.11 5.60 -22.16
CA ARG A 11 -3.48 6.91 -22.11
C ARG A 11 -3.73 7.66 -23.41
N LEU A 12 -3.88 8.98 -23.31
CA LEU A 12 -3.91 9.83 -24.49
C LEU A 12 -2.51 9.86 -25.11
N ALA A 13 -2.42 9.77 -26.44
CA ALA A 13 -1.15 9.94 -27.14
C ALA A 13 -0.57 11.36 -26.90
N HIS A 14 -1.44 12.36 -26.86
CA HIS A 14 -1.08 13.77 -26.65
C HIS A 14 -1.92 14.37 -25.51
N PRO A 15 -1.57 14.11 -24.25
CA PRO A 15 -2.31 14.67 -23.13
C PRO A 15 -2.11 16.20 -23.04
N PRO A 16 -3.09 16.96 -22.52
CA PRO A 16 -2.92 18.39 -22.27
C PRO A 16 -1.68 18.65 -21.41
N ARG A 17 -1.02 19.80 -21.66
CA ARG A 17 0.16 20.22 -20.88
C ARG A 17 -0.15 20.20 -19.38
N MET A 18 0.80 19.67 -18.61
CA MET A 18 0.73 19.61 -17.15
C MET A 18 2.02 20.18 -16.59
N ARG A 19 1.89 21.06 -15.59
CA ARG A 19 2.98 21.41 -14.69
C ARG A 19 2.81 20.60 -13.41
N LEU A 20 3.85 19.85 -13.03
CA LEU A 20 3.89 19.17 -11.74
C LEU A 20 3.84 20.19 -10.61
N THR A 21 3.08 19.87 -9.57
CA THR A 21 3.02 20.64 -8.32
C THR A 21 3.63 19.82 -7.19
N GLU A 22 3.99 20.45 -6.07
CA GLU A 22 4.48 19.74 -4.89
C GLU A 22 3.49 18.67 -4.40
N ARG A 23 2.18 18.97 -4.45
CA ARG A 23 1.13 18.00 -4.14
C ARG A 23 1.16 16.80 -5.10
N ASP A 24 1.39 17.04 -6.39
CA ASP A 24 1.47 15.97 -7.38
C ASP A 24 2.67 15.05 -7.10
N VAL A 25 3.81 15.62 -6.69
CA VAL A 25 4.98 14.86 -6.25
C VAL A 25 4.65 14.03 -5.00
N ALA A 26 4.04 14.64 -3.98
CA ALA A 26 3.65 13.96 -2.75
C ALA A 26 2.67 12.79 -3.01
N VAL A 27 1.73 12.96 -3.96
CA VAL A 27 0.84 11.87 -4.39
C VAL A 27 1.63 10.72 -5.01
N VAL A 28 2.61 10.99 -5.87
CA VAL A 28 3.43 9.95 -6.51
C VAL A 28 4.29 9.21 -5.47
N LEU A 29 4.91 9.93 -4.54
CA LEU A 29 5.67 9.34 -3.43
C LEU A 29 4.79 8.45 -2.56
N ALA A 30 3.59 8.90 -2.20
CA ALA A 30 2.65 8.09 -1.43
C ALA A 30 2.21 6.83 -2.19
N VAL A 31 1.96 6.91 -3.51
CA VAL A 31 1.62 5.72 -4.30
C VAL A 31 2.80 4.73 -4.34
N TYR A 32 4.04 5.21 -4.37
CA TYR A 32 5.22 4.34 -4.25
C TYR A 32 5.27 3.67 -2.88
N GLU A 33 5.19 4.44 -1.79
CA GLU A 33 5.28 3.93 -0.42
C GLU A 33 4.16 2.97 -0.02
N TYR A 34 2.95 3.17 -0.56
CA TYR A 34 1.81 2.31 -0.30
C TYR A 34 1.67 1.20 -1.37
N ARG A 35 2.50 1.20 -2.42
CA ARG A 35 2.47 0.33 -3.61
C ARG A 35 1.19 0.44 -4.48
N VAL A 36 0.02 0.58 -3.86
CA VAL A 36 -1.27 0.81 -4.51
C VAL A 36 -2.19 1.64 -3.63
N LEU A 37 -2.87 2.64 -4.21
CA LEU A 37 -3.87 3.43 -3.49
C LEU A 37 -5.16 3.55 -4.29
N ARG A 38 -6.27 3.53 -3.57
CA ARG A 38 -7.58 3.92 -4.11
C ARG A 38 -7.70 5.44 -4.21
N ARG A 39 -8.50 5.93 -5.17
CA ARG A 39 -8.80 7.37 -5.33
C ARG A 39 -9.24 8.04 -4.02
N ASP A 40 -10.12 7.41 -3.24
CA ASP A 40 -10.62 7.97 -1.98
C ASP A 40 -9.53 8.07 -0.90
N GLN A 41 -8.59 7.13 -0.87
CA GLN A 41 -7.43 7.18 0.03
C GLN A 41 -6.52 8.36 -0.34
N ILE A 42 -6.18 8.50 -1.64
CA ILE A 42 -5.38 9.64 -2.12
C ILE A 42 -6.11 10.96 -1.86
N GLN A 43 -7.42 11.00 -2.07
CA GLN A 43 -8.23 12.18 -1.77
C GLN A 43 -8.07 12.57 -0.30
N ARG A 44 -8.33 11.65 0.63
CA ARG A 44 -8.23 11.92 2.08
C ARG A 44 -6.86 12.43 2.51
N MET A 45 -5.78 11.98 1.85
CA MET A 45 -4.42 12.43 2.16
C MET A 45 -4.10 13.83 1.63
N PHE A 46 -4.53 14.18 0.41
CA PHE A 46 -3.96 15.32 -0.33
C PHE A 46 -4.99 16.34 -0.84
N PHE A 47 -6.29 16.03 -0.81
CA PHE A 47 -7.32 16.82 -1.47
C PHE A 47 -8.58 16.99 -0.62
N THR A 48 -9.09 18.21 -0.55
CA THR A 48 -10.40 18.48 0.07
C THR A 48 -11.57 18.03 -0.81
N GLY A 49 -11.43 18.15 -2.14
CA GLY A 49 -12.50 17.89 -3.10
C GLY A 49 -12.25 16.68 -4.01
N LYS A 50 -13.30 15.86 -4.21
CA LYS A 50 -13.30 14.72 -5.15
C LYS A 50 -12.96 15.12 -6.58
N ASN A 51 -13.50 16.24 -7.06
CA ASN A 51 -13.31 16.67 -8.45
C ASN A 51 -11.86 17.05 -8.73
N THR A 52 -11.23 17.83 -7.84
CA THR A 52 -9.81 18.20 -7.94
C THR A 52 -8.91 16.97 -7.87
N ALA A 53 -9.19 16.03 -6.96
CA ALA A 53 -8.45 14.77 -6.88
C ALA A 53 -8.55 13.98 -8.19
N ASN A 54 -9.75 13.80 -8.74
CA ASN A 54 -9.97 13.08 -9.98
C ASN A 54 -9.25 13.73 -11.17
N GLU A 55 -9.31 15.06 -11.27
CA GLU A 55 -8.66 15.82 -12.34
C GLU A 55 -7.13 15.64 -12.29
N ARG A 56 -6.54 15.81 -11.09
CA ARG A 56 -5.09 15.67 -10.89
C ARG A 56 -4.60 14.25 -11.13
N LEU A 57 -5.30 13.27 -10.58
CA LEU A 57 -4.99 11.85 -10.78
C LEU A 57 -5.11 11.41 -12.24
N LYS A 58 -6.07 11.99 -12.98
CA LYS A 58 -6.20 11.77 -14.42
C LYS A 58 -5.00 12.34 -15.18
N ARG A 59 -4.55 13.56 -14.86
CA ARG A 59 -3.36 14.16 -15.48
C ARG A 59 -2.11 13.33 -15.19
N LEU A 60 -1.89 12.95 -13.93
CA LEU A 60 -0.78 12.08 -13.51
C LEU A 60 -0.76 10.74 -14.25
N TYR A 61 -1.94 10.12 -14.44
CA TYR A 61 -2.08 8.89 -15.23
C TYR A 61 -1.68 9.09 -16.69
N HIS A 62 -2.22 10.12 -17.36
CA HIS A 62 -1.93 10.33 -18.78
C HIS A 62 -0.50 10.75 -19.04
N HIS A 63 0.13 11.49 -18.12
CA HIS A 63 1.54 11.84 -18.21
C HIS A 63 2.48 10.72 -17.79
N GLY A 64 1.96 9.57 -17.35
CA GLY A 64 2.76 8.39 -17.08
C GLY A 64 3.45 8.34 -15.73
N TYR A 65 3.09 9.25 -14.82
CA TYR A 65 3.52 9.19 -13.42
C TYR A 65 2.81 8.08 -12.65
N LEU A 66 1.53 7.85 -12.96
CA LEU A 66 0.73 6.80 -12.36
C LEU A 66 0.22 5.81 -13.42
N ALA A 67 0.16 4.54 -13.04
CA ALA A 67 -0.66 3.53 -13.71
C ALA A 67 -2.06 3.50 -13.08
N ARG A 68 -3.03 2.93 -13.79
CA ARG A 68 -4.41 2.82 -13.29
C ARG A 68 -4.97 1.44 -13.56
N ARG A 69 -5.65 0.89 -12.55
CA ARG A 69 -6.33 -0.40 -12.61
C ARG A 69 -7.72 -0.33 -11.98
N TRP A 70 -8.56 -1.30 -12.30
CA TRP A 70 -9.87 -1.50 -11.72
C TRP A 70 -10.01 -2.96 -11.31
N LEU A 71 -10.63 -3.17 -10.16
CA LEU A 71 -11.05 -4.52 -9.77
C LEU A 71 -12.32 -4.88 -10.55
N PRO A 72 -12.50 -6.16 -10.92
CA PRO A 72 -13.79 -6.66 -11.39
C PRO A 72 -14.89 -6.31 -10.40
N VAL A 73 -16.08 -6.01 -10.92
CA VAL A 73 -17.29 -5.83 -10.12
C VAL A 73 -18.34 -6.81 -10.62
N GLU A 74 -19.22 -7.24 -9.74
CA GLU A 74 -20.34 -8.09 -10.12
C GLU A 74 -21.22 -7.39 -11.16
N TYR A 75 -21.85 -8.19 -12.01
CA TYR A 75 -22.71 -7.68 -13.06
C TYR A 75 -23.83 -6.81 -12.46
N GLY A 76 -23.99 -5.59 -12.98
CA GLY A 76 -24.99 -4.63 -12.50
C GLY A 76 -24.50 -3.65 -11.40
N GLN A 77 -23.32 -3.84 -10.81
CA GLN A 77 -22.80 -2.99 -9.72
C GLN A 77 -22.02 -1.74 -10.21
N GLY A 78 -22.16 -1.38 -11.49
CA GLY A 78 -21.49 -0.22 -12.08
C GLY A 78 -19.99 -0.44 -12.32
N SER A 79 -19.13 0.51 -11.94
CA SER A 79 -17.67 0.39 -12.13
C SER A 79 -16.95 0.55 -10.80
N SER A 80 -15.96 -0.31 -10.52
CA SER A 80 -15.12 -0.15 -9.32
C SER A 80 -14.38 1.18 -9.34
N GLN A 81 -13.98 1.61 -8.16
CA GLN A 81 -13.12 2.79 -8.04
C GLN A 81 -11.75 2.51 -8.65
N ALA A 82 -11.15 3.54 -9.27
CA ALA A 82 -9.78 3.45 -9.79
C ALA A 82 -8.77 3.19 -8.67
N LEU A 83 -7.90 2.21 -8.92
CA LEU A 83 -6.65 1.96 -8.20
C LEU A 83 -5.52 2.65 -8.95
N TYR A 84 -4.61 3.27 -8.22
CA TYR A 84 -3.43 3.92 -8.74
C TYR A 84 -2.19 3.19 -8.25
N LEU A 85 -1.30 2.90 -9.20
CA LEU A 85 -0.01 2.29 -8.96
C LEU A 85 1.06 3.18 -9.58
N LEU A 86 2.32 2.96 -9.24
CA LEU A 86 3.41 3.70 -9.84
C LEU A 86 3.59 3.30 -11.31
N ALA A 87 3.98 4.26 -12.16
CA ALA A 87 4.39 4.02 -13.54
C ALA A 87 5.82 4.53 -13.77
N GLU A 88 6.41 4.23 -14.93
CA GLU A 88 7.83 4.50 -15.23
C GLU A 88 8.28 5.94 -14.89
N ARG A 89 7.57 6.96 -15.37
CA ARG A 89 7.94 8.36 -15.06
C ARG A 89 7.73 8.71 -13.58
N GLY A 90 6.83 7.99 -12.91
CA GLY A 90 6.65 8.08 -11.46
C GLY A 90 7.86 7.52 -10.73
N ALA A 91 8.39 6.36 -11.14
CA ALA A 91 9.60 5.78 -10.57
C ALA A 91 10.83 6.68 -10.78
N GLN A 92 10.95 7.32 -11.95
CA GLN A 92 11.97 8.35 -12.20
C GLN A 92 11.81 9.56 -11.26
N LEU A 93 10.57 10.02 -11.05
CA LEU A 93 10.29 11.12 -10.12
C LEU A 93 10.61 10.75 -8.67
N VAL A 94 10.30 9.53 -8.24
CA VAL A 94 10.65 9.01 -6.91
C VAL A 94 12.17 9.01 -6.74
N ALA A 95 12.91 8.44 -7.69
CA ALA A 95 14.37 8.40 -7.69
C ALA A 95 14.99 9.79 -7.52
N ALA A 96 14.54 10.74 -8.34
CA ALA A 96 14.97 12.14 -8.28
C ALA A 96 14.62 12.82 -6.94
N SER A 97 13.47 12.48 -6.34
CA SER A 97 13.03 13.09 -5.08
C SER A 97 13.81 12.60 -3.86
N VAL A 98 14.32 11.37 -3.89
CA VAL A 98 15.13 10.80 -2.79
C VAL A 98 16.64 10.83 -3.07
N GLY A 99 17.06 11.38 -4.23
CA GLY A 99 18.47 11.59 -4.57
C GLY A 99 19.22 10.30 -4.93
N VAL A 100 18.53 9.33 -5.52
CA VAL A 100 19.12 8.05 -5.95
C VAL A 100 18.94 7.82 -7.45
N ASP A 101 19.72 6.91 -8.00
CA ASP A 101 19.55 6.47 -9.38
C ASP A 101 18.23 5.71 -9.56
N ARG A 102 17.68 5.79 -10.77
CA ARG A 102 16.42 5.12 -11.13
C ARG A 102 16.43 3.62 -10.84
N ASP A 103 17.58 2.97 -11.00
CA ASP A 103 17.74 1.52 -10.81
C ASP A 103 17.70 1.10 -9.33
N ALA A 104 17.91 2.03 -8.40
CA ALA A 104 17.74 1.79 -6.97
C ALA A 104 16.26 1.77 -6.53
N ILE A 105 15.35 2.25 -7.38
CA ILE A 105 13.91 2.17 -7.12
C ILE A 105 13.40 0.79 -7.52
N ASP A 106 12.97 0.02 -6.52
CA ASP A 106 12.36 -1.30 -6.69
C ASP A 106 10.96 -1.18 -7.34
N TRP A 107 10.95 -0.95 -8.65
CA TRP A 107 9.76 -0.91 -9.46
C TRP A 107 10.03 -1.44 -10.87
N LYS A 108 9.12 -2.29 -11.35
CA LYS A 108 9.03 -2.77 -12.73
C LYS A 108 7.56 -2.76 -13.15
N ASP A 109 7.27 -2.55 -14.44
CA ASP A 109 5.88 -2.59 -14.95
C ASP A 109 5.17 -3.91 -14.60
N ALA A 110 5.91 -5.02 -14.59
CA ALA A 110 5.40 -6.33 -14.21
C ALA A 110 4.86 -6.38 -12.77
N HIS A 111 5.37 -5.56 -11.84
CA HIS A 111 4.89 -5.51 -10.45
C HIS A 111 3.44 -5.00 -10.37
N ASN A 112 2.95 -4.28 -11.40
CA ASN A 112 1.56 -3.86 -11.47
C ASN A 112 0.59 -5.00 -11.86
N ARG A 113 1.11 -6.15 -12.32
CA ARG A 113 0.35 -7.32 -12.79
C ARG A 113 0.09 -8.34 -11.67
N VAL A 114 -0.42 -7.86 -10.54
CA VAL A 114 -0.76 -8.68 -9.37
C VAL A 114 -2.20 -9.22 -9.42
N SER A 115 -2.52 -10.28 -8.66
CA SER A 115 -3.88 -10.81 -8.60
C SER A 115 -4.84 -9.86 -7.87
N SER A 116 -6.15 -9.95 -8.16
CA SER A 116 -7.16 -9.14 -7.46
C SER A 116 -7.21 -9.41 -5.94
N PRO A 117 -7.14 -10.68 -5.45
CA PRO A 117 -7.11 -10.95 -4.01
C PRO A 117 -5.91 -10.32 -3.30
N PHE A 118 -4.73 -10.31 -3.94
CA PHE A 118 -3.55 -9.65 -3.40
C PHE A 118 -3.74 -8.13 -3.30
N LEU A 119 -4.28 -7.50 -4.36
CA LEU A 119 -4.59 -6.08 -4.34
C LEU A 119 -5.60 -5.70 -3.26
N GLU A 120 -6.64 -6.51 -3.10
CA GLU A 120 -7.64 -6.29 -2.06
C GLU A 120 -7.03 -6.36 -0.65
N HIS A 121 -6.17 -7.34 -0.40
CA HIS A 121 -5.44 -7.46 0.87
C HIS A 121 -4.55 -6.24 1.13
N LEU A 122 -3.70 -5.89 0.16
CA LEU A 122 -2.82 -4.73 0.24
C LEU A 122 -3.61 -3.42 0.45
N LEU A 123 -4.76 -3.29 -0.19
CA LEU A 123 -5.66 -2.15 0.00
C LEU A 123 -6.29 -2.08 1.39
N MET A 124 -6.50 -3.20 2.07
CA MET A 124 -6.95 -3.25 3.47
C MET A 124 -5.81 -2.83 4.41
N THR A 125 -4.60 -3.36 4.21
CA THR A 125 -3.40 -2.96 4.96
C THR A 125 -3.14 -1.46 4.82
N ASN A 126 -3.27 -0.93 3.61
CA ASN A 126 -3.12 0.50 3.33
C ASN A 126 -4.22 1.35 3.96
N GLU A 127 -5.44 0.82 4.12
CA GLU A 127 -6.51 1.51 4.84
C GLU A 127 -6.17 1.65 6.33
N VAL A 128 -5.66 0.57 6.95
CA VAL A 128 -5.21 0.59 8.35
C VAL A 128 -4.05 1.56 8.52
N ARG A 129 -3.03 1.48 7.65
CA ARG A 129 -1.90 2.43 7.64
C ARG A 129 -2.38 3.87 7.58
N LEU A 130 -3.27 4.18 6.64
CA LEU A 130 -3.81 5.53 6.47
C LEU A 130 -4.57 6.00 7.71
N ALA A 131 -5.47 5.17 8.24
CA ALA A 131 -6.25 5.51 9.43
C ALA A 131 -5.35 5.78 10.64
N LEU A 132 -4.34 4.93 10.86
CA LEU A 132 -3.34 5.10 11.91
C LEU A 132 -2.54 6.38 11.73
N THR A 133 -2.01 6.65 10.54
CA THR A 133 -1.24 7.86 10.26
C THR A 133 -2.05 9.13 10.51
N LEU A 134 -3.32 9.16 10.09
CA LEU A 134 -4.20 10.31 10.30
C LEU A 134 -4.56 10.50 11.78
N ALA A 135 -4.89 9.40 12.47
CA ALA A 135 -5.23 9.43 13.90
C ALA A 135 -4.02 9.83 14.76
N ALA A 136 -2.84 9.26 14.50
CA ALA A 136 -1.60 9.60 15.18
C ALA A 136 -1.32 11.10 15.03
N ARG A 137 -1.36 11.62 13.79
CA ARG A 137 -1.15 13.05 13.53
C ARG A 137 -2.15 13.94 14.27
N HIS A 138 -3.42 13.54 14.34
CA HIS A 138 -4.45 14.30 15.07
C HIS A 138 -4.17 14.37 16.57
N LEU A 139 -3.58 13.31 17.14
CA LEU A 139 -3.23 13.22 18.55
C LEU A 139 -1.82 13.75 18.87
N GLY A 140 -1.08 14.26 17.87
CA GLY A 140 0.29 14.76 18.06
C GLY A 140 1.36 13.65 18.08
N TYR A 141 1.02 12.43 17.67
CA TYR A 141 1.94 11.31 17.49
C TYR A 141 2.34 11.12 16.02
N ALA A 142 3.34 10.26 15.78
CA ALA A 142 3.75 9.90 14.43
C ALA A 142 3.85 8.39 14.24
N VAL A 143 3.46 7.91 13.06
CA VAL A 143 3.89 6.60 12.58
C VAL A 143 5.32 6.77 12.08
N GLU A 144 6.28 6.37 12.90
CA GLU A 144 7.70 6.59 12.62
C GLU A 144 8.24 5.62 11.59
N ARG A 145 7.82 4.34 11.67
CA ARG A 145 8.26 3.30 10.74
C ARG A 145 7.07 2.48 10.29
N TRP A 146 7.06 2.12 9.01
CA TRP A 146 6.14 1.14 8.44
C TRP A 146 6.93 0.15 7.58
N LEU A 147 6.73 -1.14 7.80
CA LEU A 147 7.24 -2.23 6.97
C LEU A 147 6.06 -3.03 6.44
N ASP A 148 6.04 -3.25 5.12
CA ASP A 148 5.04 -4.10 4.48
C ASP A 148 5.43 -5.58 4.54
N GLU A 149 4.46 -6.43 4.20
CA GLU A 149 4.63 -7.89 4.18
C GLU A 149 5.83 -8.33 3.31
N GLU A 150 6.06 -7.68 2.17
CA GLU A 150 7.16 -8.01 1.25
C GLU A 150 8.53 -7.72 1.89
N THR A 151 8.68 -6.56 2.51
CA THR A 151 9.89 -6.19 3.26
C THR A 151 10.13 -7.13 4.44
N LEU A 152 9.05 -7.52 5.14
CA LEU A 152 9.12 -8.45 6.27
C LEU A 152 9.49 -9.86 5.83
N LYS A 153 8.97 -10.35 4.70
CA LYS A 153 9.34 -11.65 4.12
C LYS A 153 10.83 -11.77 3.83
N ALA A 154 11.45 -10.70 3.33
CA ALA A 154 12.88 -10.67 3.05
C ALA A 154 13.75 -10.77 4.31
N GLN A 155 13.18 -10.45 5.48
CA GLN A 155 13.87 -10.42 6.78
C GLN A 155 13.38 -11.51 7.75
N ALA A 156 12.46 -12.38 7.31
CA ALA A 156 11.71 -13.24 8.20
C ALA A 156 12.58 -14.38 8.78
N GLU A 157 12.52 -14.52 10.11
CA GLU A 157 13.04 -15.69 10.82
C GLU A 157 11.93 -16.70 11.10
N GLY A 158 12.26 -18.00 11.05
CA GLY A 158 11.33 -19.07 11.42
C GLY A 158 11.34 -19.33 12.93
N VAL A 159 10.15 -19.37 13.54
CA VAL A 159 9.93 -19.69 14.95
C VAL A 159 9.41 -21.11 15.09
N ASP A 160 10.00 -21.90 15.99
CA ASP A 160 9.51 -23.25 16.28
C ASP A 160 8.26 -23.20 17.16
N VAL A 161 7.20 -23.86 16.72
CA VAL A 161 5.91 -23.99 17.41
C VAL A 161 5.64 -25.45 17.70
N THR A 162 5.26 -25.76 18.94
CA THR A 162 4.79 -27.09 19.34
C THR A 162 3.26 -27.06 19.40
N ARG A 163 2.60 -28.00 18.72
CA ARG A 163 1.14 -28.16 18.73
C ARG A 163 0.70 -29.04 19.90
N GLU A 164 -0.61 -29.05 20.16
CA GLU A 164 -1.24 -29.88 21.21
C GLU A 164 -1.03 -31.38 21.00
N ASP A 165 -0.87 -31.83 19.75
CA ASP A 165 -0.57 -33.23 19.41
C ASP A 165 0.92 -33.59 19.59
N GLY A 166 1.73 -32.70 20.17
CA GLY A 166 3.16 -32.88 20.40
C GLY A 166 4.03 -32.65 19.16
N THR A 167 3.45 -32.40 17.99
CA THR A 167 4.23 -32.15 16.78
C THR A 167 4.88 -30.76 16.81
N ALA A 168 6.18 -30.70 16.50
CA ALA A 168 6.92 -29.47 16.35
C ALA A 168 6.95 -29.04 14.87
N ARG A 169 6.75 -27.76 14.61
CA ARG A 169 6.82 -27.17 13.27
C ARG A 169 7.48 -25.81 13.33
N ARG A 170 8.43 -25.57 12.42
CA ARG A 170 8.97 -24.22 12.19
C ARG A 170 8.00 -23.41 11.34
N VAL A 171 7.55 -22.27 11.85
CA VAL A 171 6.58 -21.38 11.22
C VAL A 171 7.28 -20.04 10.93
N PRO A 172 7.30 -19.56 9.68
CA PRO A 172 7.82 -18.22 9.38
C PRO A 172 6.91 -17.17 10.02
N LEU A 173 7.50 -16.25 10.78
CA LEU A 173 6.75 -15.16 11.39
C LEU A 173 6.75 -13.96 10.45
N VAL A 174 5.70 -13.87 9.63
CA VAL A 174 5.53 -12.78 8.67
C VAL A 174 4.18 -12.10 8.92
N PRO A 175 4.21 -10.92 9.55
CA PRO A 175 3.03 -10.06 9.65
C PRO A 175 2.63 -9.49 8.29
N ASP A 176 1.36 -9.11 8.16
CA ASP A 176 0.88 -8.32 7.02
C ASP A 176 1.46 -6.90 7.03
N GLY A 177 1.86 -6.43 8.21
CA GLY A 177 2.66 -5.23 8.37
C GLY A 177 3.26 -5.11 9.75
N TYR A 178 4.29 -4.28 9.86
CA TYR A 178 4.88 -3.87 11.12
C TYR A 178 4.95 -2.35 11.15
N PHE A 179 4.66 -1.76 12.30
CA PHE A 179 4.85 -0.33 12.47
C PHE A 179 5.27 0.05 13.88
N SER A 180 5.96 1.19 13.99
CA SER A 180 6.24 1.84 15.27
C SER A 180 5.53 3.18 15.35
N LEU A 181 4.96 3.46 16.51
CA LEU A 181 4.43 4.76 16.88
C LEU A 181 5.44 5.47 17.76
N ASP A 182 5.76 6.71 17.40
CA ASP A 182 6.44 7.66 18.26
C ASP A 182 5.39 8.42 19.07
N LEU A 183 5.41 8.20 20.39
CA LEU A 183 4.53 8.84 21.37
C LEU A 183 5.24 9.97 22.13
N GLY A 184 6.43 10.39 21.66
CA GLY A 184 7.29 11.39 22.28
C GLY A 184 8.29 10.78 23.24
N ASP A 185 7.83 10.37 24.42
CA ASP A 185 8.71 9.78 25.47
C ASP A 185 8.95 8.28 25.28
N ARG A 186 8.10 7.64 24.46
CA ARG A 186 8.06 6.20 24.29
C ARG A 186 7.80 5.84 22.84
N ARG A 187 8.29 4.66 22.49
CA ARG A 187 8.00 4.00 21.22
C ARG A 187 7.17 2.76 21.47
N ALA A 188 6.10 2.61 20.71
CA ALA A 188 5.27 1.41 20.72
C ALA A 188 5.41 0.68 19.38
N HIS A 189 5.64 -0.63 19.43
CA HIS A 189 5.88 -1.48 18.26
C HIS A 189 4.73 -2.47 18.09
N PHE A 190 4.28 -2.65 16.85
CA PHE A 190 3.11 -3.45 16.54
C PHE A 190 3.34 -4.35 15.34
N PHE A 191 2.85 -5.59 15.43
CA PHE A 191 2.57 -6.43 14.27
C PHE A 191 1.09 -6.32 13.90
N LEU A 192 0.82 -6.25 12.60
CA LEU A 192 -0.50 -6.16 12.02
C LEU A 192 -0.82 -7.45 11.26
N GLU A 193 -2.03 -7.96 11.48
CA GLU A 193 -2.64 -9.08 10.76
C GLU A 193 -4.05 -8.67 10.31
N ILE A 194 -4.35 -8.87 9.04
CA ILE A 194 -5.67 -8.67 8.44
C ILE A 194 -6.16 -10.01 7.93
N TYR A 195 -6.99 -10.66 8.73
CA TYR A 195 -7.50 -11.97 8.38
C TYR A 195 -8.77 -11.89 7.52
N ARG A 196 -8.71 -12.46 6.31
CA ARG A 196 -9.84 -12.49 5.35
C ARG A 196 -10.62 -13.82 5.34
N ALA A 197 -10.47 -14.67 6.37
CA ALA A 197 -11.05 -16.02 6.38
C ALA A 197 -10.60 -16.92 5.20
N THR A 198 -9.43 -16.64 4.62
CA THR A 198 -8.88 -17.35 3.46
C THR A 198 -7.94 -18.49 3.84
N GLU A 199 -7.52 -18.59 5.10
CA GLU A 199 -6.65 -19.67 5.57
C GLU A 199 -7.43 -20.71 6.40
N ALA A 200 -6.90 -21.92 6.50
CA ALA A 200 -7.47 -22.91 7.41
C ALA A 200 -7.24 -22.49 8.87
N ASN A 201 -8.26 -22.62 9.73
CA ASN A 201 -8.19 -22.26 11.16
C ASN A 201 -6.94 -22.82 11.88
N ARG A 202 -6.47 -24.01 11.47
CA ARG A 202 -5.24 -24.62 12.01
C ARG A 202 -3.97 -23.80 11.71
N ARG A 203 -3.85 -23.22 10.50
CA ARG A 203 -2.71 -22.38 10.13
C ARG A 203 -2.72 -21.07 10.91
N TRP A 204 -3.89 -20.46 11.04
CA TRP A 204 -4.07 -19.27 11.86
C TRP A 204 -3.67 -19.52 13.33
N ALA A 205 -4.13 -20.63 13.92
CA ALA A 205 -3.77 -20.99 15.29
C ALA A 205 -2.26 -21.18 15.47
N ASP A 206 -1.57 -21.80 14.51
CA ASP A 206 -0.11 -21.94 14.54
C ASP A 206 0.59 -20.57 14.44
N LYS A 207 0.07 -19.64 13.61
CA LYS A 207 0.59 -18.28 13.46
C LYS A 207 0.46 -17.49 14.77
N VAL A 208 -0.71 -17.55 15.42
CA VAL A 208 -0.94 -16.93 16.74
C VAL A 208 0.01 -17.50 17.79
N ARG A 209 0.21 -18.83 17.83
CA ARG A 209 1.18 -19.46 18.74
C ARG A 209 2.61 -18.99 18.46
N ALA A 210 2.99 -18.80 17.20
CA ALA A 210 4.29 -18.26 16.83
C ALA A 210 4.48 -16.83 17.35
N TYR A 211 3.48 -15.95 17.18
CA TYR A 211 3.53 -14.57 17.72
C TYR A 211 3.65 -14.55 19.24
N LEU A 212 2.87 -15.36 19.95
CA LEU A 212 2.96 -15.44 21.40
C LEU A 212 4.35 -15.91 21.84
N ARG A 213 4.91 -16.93 21.19
CA ARG A 213 6.30 -17.36 21.48
C ARG A 213 7.32 -16.27 21.21
N TYR A 214 7.18 -15.56 20.09
CA TYR A 214 8.07 -14.44 19.77
C TYR A 214 8.02 -13.35 20.85
N ALA A 215 6.82 -12.92 21.26
CA ALA A 215 6.63 -11.89 22.27
C ALA A 215 7.23 -12.29 23.64
N HIS A 216 7.16 -13.57 24.02
CA HIS A 216 7.78 -14.06 25.26
C HIS A 216 9.30 -14.27 25.16
N SER A 217 9.88 -14.26 23.95
CA SER A 217 11.31 -14.50 23.75
C SER A 217 12.19 -13.28 24.06
N GLY A 218 11.59 -12.11 24.30
CA GLY A 218 12.31 -10.86 24.58
C GLY A 218 13.06 -10.26 23.39
N ARG A 219 12.76 -10.73 22.17
CA ARG A 219 13.24 -10.20 20.89
C ARG A 219 12.25 -9.23 20.27
#